data_AF-A0A7J3WY32-F1
#
_entry.id   AF-A0A7J3WY32-F1
#
_cell.length_a   1.000
_cell.length_b   1.000
_cell.length_c   1.000
_cell.angle_alpha   90.00
_cell.angle_beta   90.00
_cell.angle_gamma   90.00
#
_symmetry.space_group_name_H-M   'P 1'
#
loop_
_entity.id
_entity.type
_entity.pdbx_description
1 polymer ?
#
loop_
_entity_poly.entity_id
_entity_poly.type
_entity_poly.pdbx_seq_one_letter_code
_entity_poly.pdbx_strand_id
1 'polypeptide(L)'
;MEIDERTFKKLFPNLYREIAEKKMSLPIDAARTLIEEGEAEAEKSRDTPSMPNAIDYLRRCENDEEALEVIEYLERRGEITSEEALRLKKQVREFGVRSFGSKKEWGYYSEKYLGDLNL
;
A
#
# COMPACT_ATOMS: atom_id res chain seq x y z
N MET A 1 -1.42 -27.57 -10.64
CA MET A 1 -0.63 -28.73 -10.20
C MET A 1 -0.10 -28.38 -8.82
N GLU A 2 -0.62 -28.99 -7.76
CA GLU A 2 -0.13 -28.78 -6.39
C GLU A 2 1.06 -29.71 -6.16
N ILE A 3 2.22 -29.15 -5.82
CA ILE A 3 3.41 -29.88 -5.40
C ILE A 3 3.46 -29.80 -3.87
N ASP A 4 3.52 -30.93 -3.18
CA ASP A 4 3.65 -30.92 -1.72
C ASP A 4 5.04 -30.42 -1.27
N GLU A 5 5.12 -29.88 -0.06
CA GLU A 5 6.35 -29.28 0.47
C GLU A 5 7.54 -30.24 0.48
N ARG A 6 7.33 -31.54 0.75
CA ARG A 6 8.42 -32.52 0.78
C ARG A 6 8.96 -32.76 -0.63
N THR A 7 8.07 -32.87 -1.62
CA THR A 7 8.45 -33.00 -3.03
C THR A 7 9.16 -31.73 -3.51
N PHE A 8 8.65 -30.54 -3.16
CA PHE A 8 9.28 -29.26 -3.50
C PHE A 8 10.69 -29.13 -2.90
N LYS A 9 10.88 -29.51 -1.63
CA LYS A 9 12.19 -29.51 -0.96
C LYS A 9 13.20 -30.46 -1.61
N LYS A 10 12.75 -31.62 -2.12
CA LYS A 10 13.63 -32.56 -2.83
C LYS A 10 14.03 -32.06 -4.21
N LEU A 11 13.09 -31.46 -4.95
CA LEU A 11 13.32 -30.98 -6.31
C LEU A 11 14.11 -29.67 -6.33
N PHE A 12 13.86 -28.77 -5.37
CA PHE A 12 14.45 -27.43 -5.31
C PHE A 12 15.02 -27.10 -3.92
N PRO A 13 16.03 -27.84 -3.43
CA PRO A 13 16.52 -27.73 -2.06
C PRO A 13 17.07 -26.34 -1.70
N ASN A 14 17.76 -25.69 -2.64
CA ASN A 14 18.31 -24.34 -2.43
C ASN A 14 17.20 -23.28 -2.41
N LEU A 15 16.24 -23.34 -3.34
CA LEU A 15 15.11 -22.40 -3.39
C LEU A 15 14.23 -22.54 -2.14
N TYR A 16 13.94 -23.78 -1.71
CA TYR A 16 13.24 -24.03 -0.45
C TYR A 16 13.99 -23.39 0.72
N ARG A 17 15.31 -23.56 0.80
CA ARG A 17 16.13 -22.94 1.85
C ARG A 17 16.06 -21.41 1.80
N GLU A 18 16.15 -20.81 0.61
CA GLU A 18 16.06 -19.36 0.45
C GLU A 18 14.71 -18.80 0.93
N ILE A 19 13.61 -19.45 0.53
CA ILE A 19 12.25 -19.07 0.94
C ILE A 19 12.05 -19.28 2.45
N ALA A 20 12.42 -20.45 2.97
CA ALA A 20 12.22 -20.81 4.37
C ALA A 20 13.07 -19.94 5.32
N GLU A 21 14.31 -19.66 4.95
CA GLU A 21 15.23 -18.81 5.71
C GLU A 21 15.03 -17.31 5.40
N LYS A 22 14.13 -16.95 4.47
CA LYS A 22 13.92 -15.59 3.96
C LYS A 22 15.23 -14.91 3.51
N LYS A 23 16.17 -15.68 2.97
CA LYS A 23 17.44 -15.12 2.45
C LYS A 23 17.14 -14.22 1.26
N MET A 24 17.66 -13.00 1.29
CA MET A 24 17.47 -12.00 0.24
C MET A 24 16.00 -11.68 -0.08
N SER A 25 15.10 -11.77 0.91
CA SER A 25 13.69 -11.41 0.71
C SER A 25 13.49 -9.91 0.68
N LEU A 26 12.67 -9.42 -0.24
CA LEU A 26 12.14 -8.06 -0.23
C LEU A 26 10.70 -8.07 0.28
N PRO A 27 10.34 -7.27 1.30
CA PRO A 27 8.95 -7.15 1.72
C PRO A 27 8.14 -6.46 0.61
N ILE A 28 6.96 -7.00 0.32
CA ILE A 28 5.97 -6.34 -0.53
C ILE A 28 5.14 -5.43 0.38
N ASP A 29 5.21 -4.13 0.13
CA ASP A 29 4.48 -3.10 0.87
C ASP A 29 3.08 -2.85 0.30
N ALA A 30 2.92 -2.90 -1.02
CA ALA A 30 1.66 -2.72 -1.72
C ALA A 30 1.63 -3.46 -3.07
N ALA A 31 0.43 -3.82 -3.52
CA ALA A 31 0.18 -4.31 -4.88
C ALA A 31 -0.72 -3.30 -5.61
N ARG A 32 -0.29 -2.85 -6.80
CA ARG A 32 -1.04 -1.93 -7.66
C ARG A 32 -1.41 -2.64 -8.94
N THR A 33 -2.65 -2.44 -9.39
CA THR A 33 -3.18 -3.07 -10.62
C THR A 33 -2.84 -2.28 -11.87
N LEU A 34 -2.63 -0.97 -11.74
CA LEU A 34 -2.28 -0.07 -12.82
C LEU A 34 -0.76 0.10 -12.86
N ILE A 35 -0.14 -0.25 -13.99
CA ILE A 35 1.31 -0.26 -14.16
C ILE A 35 1.87 1.16 -13.99
N GLU A 36 1.26 2.15 -14.64
CA GLU A 36 1.72 3.54 -14.59
C GLU A 36 1.72 4.11 -13.16
N GLU A 37 0.66 3.84 -12.37
CA GLU A 37 0.61 4.22 -10.94
C GLU A 37 1.68 3.49 -10.12
N GLY A 38 1.99 2.24 -10.49
CA GLY A 38 3.04 1.41 -9.90
C GLY A 38 4.43 2.00 -10.08
N GLU A 39 4.79 2.29 -11.33
CA GLU A 39 6.09 2.87 -11.69
C GLU A 39 6.26 4.25 -11.05
N ALA A 40 5.25 5.12 -11.16
CA ALA A 40 5.30 6.47 -10.59
C ALA A 40 5.48 6.48 -9.06
N GLU A 41 4.98 5.47 -8.34
CA GLU A 41 5.27 5.34 -6.91
C GLU A 41 6.67 4.77 -6.66
N ALA A 42 7.08 3.76 -7.43
CA ALA A 42 8.39 3.13 -7.28
C ALA A 42 9.55 4.12 -7.51
N GLU A 43 9.35 5.11 -8.36
CA GLU A 43 10.31 6.21 -8.60
C GLU A 43 10.42 7.18 -7.42
N LYS A 44 9.42 7.26 -6.53
CA LYS A 44 9.47 8.18 -5.38
C LYS A 44 10.49 7.69 -4.36
N SER A 45 11.37 8.59 -3.94
CA SER A 45 12.24 8.31 -2.80
C SER A 45 11.42 8.13 -1.53
N ARG A 46 11.67 7.02 -0.83
CA ARG A 46 10.99 6.68 0.43
C ARG A 46 11.37 7.64 1.57
N ASP A 47 12.55 8.26 1.46
CA ASP A 47 13.17 9.08 2.51
C ASP A 47 12.83 10.57 2.35
N THR A 48 12.33 10.98 1.18
CA THR A 48 11.91 12.37 0.96
C THR A 48 10.42 12.56 1.26
N PRO A 49 10.04 13.65 1.95
CA PRO A 49 8.64 14.03 2.07
C PRO A 49 8.04 14.27 0.68
N SER A 50 6.95 13.57 0.38
CA SER A 50 6.13 13.82 -0.80
C SER A 50 4.75 14.31 -0.39
N MET A 51 4.09 15.04 -1.29
CA MET A 51 2.69 15.38 -1.08
C MET A 51 1.86 14.09 -0.96
N PRO A 52 0.94 14.02 0.03
CA PRO A 52 0.04 12.88 0.16
C PRO A 52 -0.84 12.72 -1.08
N ASN A 53 -1.02 11.49 -1.55
CA ASN A 53 -1.99 11.15 -2.59
C ASN A 53 -3.33 10.70 -1.98
N ALA A 54 -4.31 10.36 -2.83
CA ALA A 54 -5.61 9.88 -2.40
C ALA A 54 -5.50 8.68 -1.43
N ILE A 55 -4.64 7.71 -1.74
CA ILE A 55 -4.42 6.52 -0.91
C ILE A 55 -3.86 6.90 0.47
N ASP A 56 -2.97 7.89 0.54
CA ASP A 56 -2.44 8.37 1.82
C ASP A 56 -3.52 8.96 2.73
N TYR A 57 -4.48 9.70 2.16
CA TYR A 57 -5.63 10.18 2.91
C TYR A 57 -6.52 9.03 3.38
N LEU A 58 -6.80 8.05 2.52
CA LEU A 58 -7.62 6.89 2.87
C LEU A 58 -7.00 6.05 3.99
N ARG A 59 -5.67 5.91 4.00
CA ARG A 59 -4.97 5.21 5.07
C ARG A 59 -5.04 5.91 6.42
N ARG A 60 -5.46 7.19 6.47
CA ARG A 60 -5.68 7.95 7.72
C ARG A 60 -7.10 7.86 8.25
N CYS A 61 -8.07 7.52 7.41
CA CYS A 61 -9.47 7.36 7.83
C CYS A 61 -9.55 6.29 8.92
N GLU A 62 -10.52 6.36 9.83
CA GLU A 62 -10.76 5.34 10.85
C GLU A 62 -11.58 4.18 10.29
N ASN A 63 -12.63 4.50 9.54
CA ASN A 63 -13.65 3.57 9.06
C ASN A 63 -14.00 3.77 7.59
N ASP A 64 -14.89 2.92 7.08
CA ASP A 64 -15.30 2.90 5.68
C ASP A 64 -16.17 4.12 5.33
N GLU A 65 -17.00 4.60 6.27
CA GLU A 65 -17.82 5.81 6.06
C GLU A 65 -16.94 7.04 5.81
N GLU A 66 -15.94 7.28 6.67
CA GLU A 66 -14.99 8.38 6.51
C GLU A 66 -14.21 8.26 5.19
N ALA A 67 -13.81 7.05 4.81
CA ALA A 67 -13.13 6.82 3.55
C ALA A 67 -13.99 7.21 2.35
N LEU A 68 -15.29 6.88 2.36
CA LEU A 68 -16.20 7.26 1.28
C LEU A 68 -16.39 8.77 1.19
N GLU A 69 -16.51 9.47 2.32
CA GLU A 69 -16.59 10.94 2.38
C GLU A 69 -15.31 11.60 1.84
N VAL A 70 -14.14 11.07 2.19
CA VAL A 70 -12.85 11.55 1.66
C VAL A 70 -12.77 11.37 0.15
N ILE A 71 -13.20 10.21 -0.39
CA ILE A 71 -13.20 10.00 -1.84
C ILE A 71 -14.13 11.00 -2.54
N GLU A 72 -15.33 11.23 -2.01
CA GLU A 72 -16.26 12.23 -2.57
C GLU A 72 -15.70 13.64 -2.51
N TYR A 73 -15.01 13.99 -1.42
CA TYR A 73 -14.36 15.29 -1.28
C TYR A 73 -13.24 15.48 -2.32
N LEU A 74 -12.38 14.49 -2.50
CA LEU A 74 -11.28 14.53 -3.48
C LEU A 74 -11.82 14.61 -4.91
N GLU A 75 -12.88 13.85 -5.23
CA GLU A 75 -13.56 13.88 -6.53
C GLU A 75 -14.16 15.27 -6.80
N ARG A 76 -14.87 15.86 -5.82
CA ARG A 76 -15.46 17.20 -5.95
C ARG A 76 -14.42 18.30 -6.16
N ARG A 77 -13.20 18.13 -5.64
CA ARG A 77 -12.08 19.06 -5.84
C ARG A 77 -11.33 18.83 -7.15
N GLY A 78 -11.63 17.77 -7.89
CA GLY A 78 -10.90 17.37 -9.08
C GLY A 78 -9.49 16.84 -8.79
N GLU A 79 -9.22 16.42 -7.55
CA GLU A 79 -7.93 15.80 -7.18
C GLU A 79 -7.83 14.36 -7.68
N ILE A 80 -8.98 13.70 -7.87
CA ILE A 80 -9.11 12.39 -8.51
C ILE A 80 -10.19 12.43 -9.59
N THR A 81 -10.08 11.55 -10.57
CA THR A 81 -11.10 11.41 -11.62
C THR A 81 -12.33 10.65 -11.10
N SER A 82 -13.48 10.79 -11.76
CA SER A 82 -14.68 10.00 -11.41
C SER A 82 -14.49 8.49 -11.59
N GLU A 83 -13.66 8.08 -12.56
CA GLU A 83 -13.31 6.66 -12.74
C GLU A 83 -12.49 6.14 -11.55
N GLU A 84 -11.49 6.91 -11.11
CA GLU A 84 -10.70 6.60 -9.93
C GLU A 84 -11.55 6.59 -8.66
N ALA A 85 -12.41 7.59 -8.47
CA ALA A 85 -13.34 7.65 -7.34
C ALA A 85 -14.26 6.43 -7.30
N LEU A 86 -14.80 6.00 -8.45
CA LEU A 86 -15.63 4.79 -8.55
C LEU A 86 -14.85 3.54 -8.15
N ARG A 87 -13.61 3.40 -8.62
CA ARG A 87 -12.72 2.27 -8.27
C ARG A 87 -12.42 2.24 -6.76
N LEU A 88 -12.07 3.38 -6.18
CA LEU A 88 -11.77 3.50 -4.75
C LEU A 88 -13.01 3.18 -3.90
N LYS A 89 -14.18 3.73 -4.25
CA LYS A 89 -15.46 3.44 -3.55
C LYS A 89 -15.79 1.94 -3.61
N LYS A 90 -15.57 1.30 -4.76
CA LYS A 90 -15.78 -0.16 -4.91
C LYS A 90 -14.84 -0.94 -3.98
N GLN A 91 -13.56 -0.59 -3.95
CA GLN A 91 -12.59 -1.27 -3.10
C GLN A 91 -12.91 -1.12 -1.60
N VAL A 92 -13.33 0.07 -1.15
CA VAL A 92 -13.81 0.27 0.24
C VAL A 92 -15.01 -0.65 0.53
N ARG A 93 -16.01 -0.69 -0.36
CA ARG A 93 -17.23 -1.48 -0.13
C ARG A 93 -16.99 -2.98 -0.13
N GLU A 94 -16.04 -3.48 -0.93
CA GLU A 94 -15.78 -4.91 -1.06
C GLU A 94 -14.78 -5.43 -0.01
N PHE A 95 -13.80 -4.61 0.38
CA PHE A 95 -12.64 -5.06 1.18
C PHE A 95 -12.36 -4.21 2.42
N GLY A 96 -13.12 -3.13 2.63
CA GLY A 96 -12.91 -2.14 3.69
C GLY A 96 -11.73 -1.21 3.42
N VAL A 97 -11.67 -0.11 4.17
CA VAL A 97 -10.62 0.92 4.08
C VAL A 97 -9.21 0.37 4.32
N ARG A 98 -9.09 -0.70 5.12
CA ARG A 98 -7.79 -1.36 5.38
C ARG A 98 -7.21 -2.09 4.17
N SER A 99 -7.99 -2.29 3.11
CA SER A 99 -7.46 -2.80 1.83
C SER A 99 -6.45 -1.86 1.18
N PHE A 100 -6.41 -0.58 1.56
CA PHE A 100 -5.40 0.38 1.13
C PHE A 100 -4.11 0.32 1.97
N GLY A 101 -4.06 -0.55 2.97
CA GLY A 101 -2.91 -0.77 3.83
C GLY A 101 -3.16 -0.40 5.30
N SER A 102 -2.12 -0.58 6.10
CA SER A 102 -2.15 -0.25 7.53
C SER A 102 -2.45 1.23 7.76
N LYS A 103 -3.14 1.49 8.87
CA LYS A 103 -3.53 2.84 9.26
C LYS A 103 -2.30 3.70 9.52
N LYS A 104 -2.33 4.93 9.02
CA LYS A 104 -1.35 5.97 9.32
C LYS A 104 -1.83 6.77 10.53
N GLU A 105 -1.21 6.53 11.68
CA GLU A 105 -1.58 7.19 12.91
C GLU A 105 -1.23 8.69 12.90
N TRP A 106 -1.78 9.40 13.88
CA TRP A 106 -1.38 10.78 14.18
C TRP A 106 0.13 10.86 14.39
N GLY A 107 0.76 11.89 13.83
CA GLY A 107 2.22 12.06 13.89
C GLY A 107 3.01 11.27 12.84
N TYR A 108 2.40 10.40 12.04
CA TYR A 108 3.10 9.53 11.07
C TYR A 108 4.15 10.26 10.22
N TYR A 109 3.80 11.42 9.66
CA TYR A 109 4.72 12.17 8.80
C TYR A 109 5.87 12.83 9.58
N SER A 110 5.59 13.29 10.79
CA SER A 110 6.59 13.87 11.69
C SER A 110 7.58 12.79 12.14
N GLU A 111 7.09 11.62 12.57
CA GLU A 111 7.95 10.50 12.94
C GLU A 111 8.79 10.03 11.74
N LYS A 112 8.17 9.89 10.58
CA LYS A 112 8.82 9.37 9.38
C LYS A 112 9.91 10.29 8.82
N TYR A 113 9.69 11.60 8.82
CA TYR A 113 10.57 12.55 8.12
C TYR A 113 11.33 13.52 9.03
N LEU A 114 10.91 13.65 10.29
CA LEU A 114 11.50 14.59 11.26
C LEU A 114 12.03 13.89 12.53
N GLY A 115 11.84 12.57 12.68
CA GLY A 115 12.23 11.84 13.90
C GLY A 115 13.72 11.89 14.22
N ASP A 116 14.59 12.03 13.20
CA ASP A 116 16.05 12.11 13.36
C ASP A 116 16.58 13.55 13.44
N LEU A 117 15.71 14.55 13.27
CA LEU A 117 16.06 15.95 13.50
C LEU A 117 16.02 16.20 15.00
N ASN A 118 17.19 16.13 15.66
CA ASN A 118 17.38 16.70 16.99
C ASN A 118 17.15 18.22 16.91
N LEU A 119 15.91 18.65 17.13
CA LEU A 119 15.50 20.06 17.31
C LEU A 119 15.59 20.46 18.78
#